data_AF-A0A3S0ZGY3-F1
#
_entry.id   AF-A0A3S0ZGY3-F1
#
_cell.length_a   1.000
_cell.length_b   1.000
_cell.length_c   1.000
_cell.angle_alpha   90.00
_cell.angle_beta   90.00
_cell.angle_gamma   90.00
#
_symmetry.space_group_name_H-M   'P 1'
#
loop_
_entity.id
_entity.type
_entity.pdbx_description
1 polymer ?
#
loop_
_entity_poly.entity_id
_entity_poly.type
_entity_poly.pdbx_seq_one_letter_code
_entity_poly.pdbx_strand_id
1 'polypeptide(L)'
;MKVTLAFFAALLAVGMCATVQMLIHHEVVYLYSQDHDMTVDHCTTKCDALFDLIAGHDEDRTDRLCHYECLCQKNNNCHTITASPQHVHRTTTSAPAVDQV
;
A
#
# COMPACT_ATOMS: atom_id res chain seq x y z
N MET A 1 -22.37 29.13 20.56
CA MET A 1 -21.75 29.54 19.28
C MET A 1 -20.24 29.29 19.21
N LYS A 2 -19.47 29.50 20.29
CA LYS A 2 -18.02 29.18 20.32
C LYS A 2 -17.72 27.69 20.57
N VAL A 3 -18.54 27.05 21.42
CA VAL A 3 -18.43 25.63 21.78
C VAL A 3 -18.76 24.70 20.61
N THR A 4 -19.70 25.10 19.75
CA THR A 4 -20.04 24.38 18.51
C THR A 4 -18.89 24.39 17.50
N LEU A 5 -18.15 25.50 17.41
CA LEU A 5 -16.98 25.60 16.51
C LEU A 5 -15.82 24.70 16.97
N ALA A 6 -15.61 24.60 18.29
CA ALA A 6 -14.57 23.75 18.87
C ALA A 6 -14.84 22.24 18.68
N PHE A 7 -16.12 21.83 18.73
CA PHE A 7 -16.51 20.43 18.46
C PHE A 7 -16.29 20.01 17.01
N PHE A 8 -16.59 20.89 16.04
CA PHE A 8 -16.32 20.62 14.62
C PHE A 8 -14.82 20.52 14.31
N ALA A 9 -13.99 21.36 14.95
CA ALA A 9 -12.55 21.31 14.78
C ALA A 9 -11.92 20.02 15.35
N ALA A 10 -12.46 19.48 16.44
CA ALA A 10 -11.97 18.23 17.04
C ALA A 10 -12.33 16.98 16.22
N LEU A 11 -13.50 16.96 15.58
CA LEU A 11 -13.94 15.85 14.71
C LEU A 11 -13.08 15.71 13.45
N LEU A 12 -12.51 16.81 12.93
CA LEU A 12 -11.62 16.80 11.77
C LEU A 12 -10.21 16.25 12.05
N ALA A 13 -9.80 16.15 13.33
CA ALA A 13 -8.43 15.79 13.71
C ALA A 13 -8.20 14.27 13.91
N VAL A 14 -9.23 13.42 13.79
CA VAL A 14 -9.14 11.96 14.00
C VAL A 14 -8.98 11.20 12.67
N GLY A 15 -8.25 11.78 11.71
CA GLY A 15 -7.93 11.15 10.43
C GLY A 15 -6.97 9.98 10.65
N MET A 16 -7.51 8.77 10.57
CA MET A 16 -6.77 7.53 10.82
C MET A 16 -5.66 7.32 9.78
N CYS A 17 -4.48 6.95 10.27
CA CYS A 17 -3.25 6.72 9.53
C CYS A 17 -3.33 5.43 8.69
N ALA A 18 -4.25 5.36 7.73
CA ALA A 18 -4.27 4.31 6.73
C ALA A 18 -3.14 4.59 5.72
N THR A 19 -2.22 3.65 5.57
CA THR A 19 -1.18 3.75 4.54
C THR A 19 -1.78 3.36 3.19
N VAL A 20 -1.33 4.00 2.12
CA VAL A 20 -1.74 3.69 0.73
C VAL A 20 -1.60 2.19 0.41
N GLN A 21 -0.59 1.55 0.99
CA GLN A 21 -0.34 0.12 0.81
C GLN A 21 -1.45 -0.77 1.39
N MET A 22 -2.04 -0.40 2.53
CA MET A 22 -3.16 -1.15 3.11
C MET A 22 -4.40 -1.05 2.22
N LEU A 23 -4.65 0.14 1.65
CA LEU A 23 -5.76 0.38 0.73
C LEU A 23 -5.61 -0.45 -0.55
N ILE A 24 -4.40 -0.47 -1.14
CA ILE A 24 -4.09 -1.28 -2.32
C ILE A 24 -4.29 -2.77 -2.05
N HIS A 25 -3.83 -3.28 -0.89
CA HIS A 25 -4.04 -4.67 -0.52
C HIS A 25 -5.53 -5.06 -0.50
N HIS A 26 -6.36 -4.25 0.16
CA HIS A 26 -7.79 -4.50 0.21
C HIS A 26 -8.44 -4.47 -1.16
N GLU A 27 -8.02 -3.54 -2.01
CA GLU A 27 -8.54 -3.44 -3.38
C GLU A 27 -8.19 -4.67 -4.21
N VAL A 28 -6.93 -5.08 -4.22
CA VAL A 28 -6.50 -6.22 -5.03
C VAL A 28 -7.14 -7.53 -4.55
N VAL A 29 -7.30 -7.72 -3.23
CA VAL A 29 -8.08 -8.84 -2.68
C VAL A 29 -9.52 -8.82 -3.18
N TYR A 30 -10.15 -7.64 -3.19
CA TYR A 30 -11.50 -7.48 -3.70
C TYR A 30 -11.57 -7.79 -5.21
N LEU A 31 -10.65 -7.28 -6.02
CA LEU A 31 -10.60 -7.53 -7.46
C LEU A 31 -10.51 -9.03 -7.79
N TYR A 32 -9.61 -9.76 -7.12
CA TYR A 32 -9.51 -11.21 -7.31
C TYR A 32 -10.68 -12.00 -6.71
N SER A 33 -11.42 -11.45 -5.74
CA SER A 33 -12.68 -12.04 -5.27
C SER A 33 -13.80 -11.96 -6.32
N GLN A 34 -13.75 -10.98 -7.22
CA GLN A 34 -14.71 -10.82 -8.31
C GLN A 34 -14.34 -11.69 -9.52
N ASP A 35 -13.04 -11.79 -9.82
CA ASP A 35 -12.51 -12.57 -10.94
C ASP A 35 -11.15 -13.19 -10.59
N HIS A 36 -11.16 -14.49 -10.28
CA HIS A 36 -9.95 -15.25 -9.94
C HIS A 36 -9.01 -15.49 -11.14
N ASP A 37 -9.55 -15.48 -12.36
CA ASP A 37 -8.79 -15.78 -13.57
C ASP A 37 -8.14 -14.53 -14.19
N MET A 38 -8.48 -13.35 -13.68
CA MET A 38 -7.91 -12.06 -14.08
C MET A 38 -6.37 -12.10 -14.19
N THR A 39 -5.86 -11.43 -15.23
CA THR A 39 -4.41 -11.26 -15.45
C THR A 39 -3.84 -10.19 -14.52
N VAL A 40 -2.54 -10.24 -14.27
CA VAL A 40 -1.85 -9.25 -13.43
C VAL A 40 -1.97 -7.84 -14.03
N ASP A 41 -1.86 -7.72 -15.35
CA ASP A 41 -1.99 -6.42 -16.03
C ASP A 41 -3.40 -5.84 -15.86
N HIS A 42 -4.45 -6.66 -16.05
CA HIS A 42 -5.82 -6.22 -15.88
C HIS A 42 -6.15 -5.86 -14.43
N CYS A 43 -5.59 -6.61 -13.47
CA CYS A 43 -5.65 -6.26 -12.05
C CYS A 43 -4.97 -4.91 -11.77
N THR A 44 -3.78 -4.70 -12.32
CA THR A 44 -2.98 -3.49 -12.12
C THR A 44 -3.72 -2.27 -12.67
N THR A 45 -4.26 -2.33 -13.89
CA THR A 45 -5.04 -1.25 -14.49
C THR A 45 -6.26 -0.87 -13.65
N LYS A 46 -6.96 -1.86 -13.08
CA LYS A 46 -8.13 -1.59 -12.22
C LYS A 46 -7.73 -0.97 -10.88
N CYS A 47 -6.66 -1.48 -10.27
CA CYS A 47 -6.13 -0.95 -9.03
C CYS A 47 -5.66 0.50 -9.22
N ASP A 48 -4.89 0.76 -10.27
CA ASP A 48 -4.34 2.08 -10.58
C ASP A 48 -5.43 3.13 -10.84
N ALA A 49 -6.44 2.79 -11.65
CA ALA A 49 -7.57 3.68 -11.95
C ALA A 49 -8.35 4.15 -10.70
N LEU A 50 -8.27 3.44 -9.58
CA LEU A 50 -8.91 3.84 -8.32
C LEU A 50 -8.08 4.85 -7.52
N PHE A 51 -6.76 4.89 -7.74
CA PHE A 51 -5.83 5.78 -7.06
C PHE A 51 -5.30 6.90 -7.98
N ASP A 52 -5.68 6.88 -9.26
CA ASP A 52 -5.44 7.92 -10.28
C ASP A 52 -5.82 9.35 -9.82
N LEU A 53 -6.80 9.48 -8.93
CA LEU A 53 -7.19 10.78 -8.35
C LEU A 53 -6.14 11.39 -7.39
N ILE A 54 -5.13 10.61 -6.99
CA ILE A 54 -4.01 11.01 -6.11
C ILE A 54 -2.76 11.35 -6.94
N ALA A 55 -2.83 11.24 -8.29
CA ALA A 55 -1.73 11.27 -9.27
C ALA A 55 -0.85 12.54 -9.35
N GLY A 56 -0.94 13.48 -8.41
CA GLY A 56 -0.07 14.65 -8.43
C GLY A 56 1.42 14.34 -8.18
N HIS A 57 1.74 13.30 -7.39
CA HIS A 57 3.11 13.02 -6.93
C HIS A 57 3.46 11.55 -6.65
N ASP A 58 2.48 10.65 -6.48
CA ASP A 58 2.70 9.26 -6.04
C ASP A 58 2.18 8.22 -7.05
N GLU A 59 1.93 8.59 -8.31
CA GLU A 59 1.51 7.69 -9.41
C GLU A 59 2.48 6.50 -9.51
N ASP A 60 3.76 6.79 -9.78
CA ASP A 60 4.87 5.82 -9.80
C ASP A 60 4.89 4.86 -8.60
N ARG A 61 4.53 5.37 -7.42
CA ARG A 61 4.52 4.58 -6.19
C ARG A 61 3.31 3.66 -6.16
N THR A 62 2.15 4.17 -6.54
CA THR A 62 0.90 3.44 -6.57
C THR A 62 0.95 2.35 -7.63
N ASP A 63 1.49 2.63 -8.81
CA ASP A 63 1.78 1.67 -9.88
C ASP A 63 2.59 0.47 -9.39
N ARG A 64 3.72 0.74 -8.75
CA ARG A 64 4.60 -0.32 -8.22
C ARG A 64 3.90 -1.15 -7.15
N LEU A 65 3.11 -0.51 -6.29
CA LEU A 65 2.37 -1.19 -5.23
C LEU A 65 1.23 -2.04 -5.78
N CYS A 66 0.43 -1.51 -6.71
CA CYS A 66 -0.63 -2.23 -7.40
C CYS A 66 -0.06 -3.44 -8.16
N HIS A 67 1.02 -3.26 -8.93
CA HIS A 67 1.64 -4.35 -9.66
C HIS A 67 2.18 -5.45 -8.73
N TYR A 68 2.92 -5.06 -7.68
CA TYR A 68 3.45 -6.00 -6.68
C TYR A 68 2.32 -6.81 -6.05
N GLU A 69 1.26 -6.16 -5.59
CA GLU A 69 0.16 -6.81 -4.90
C GLU A 69 -0.66 -7.70 -5.84
N CYS A 70 -0.90 -7.27 -7.08
CA CYS A 70 -1.58 -8.09 -8.09
C CYS A 70 -0.79 -9.37 -8.42
N LEU A 71 0.52 -9.23 -8.64
CA LEU A 71 1.40 -10.38 -8.89
C LEU A 71 1.45 -11.32 -7.69
N CYS A 72 1.45 -10.73 -6.50
CA CYS A 72 1.46 -11.42 -5.24
C CYS A 72 0.21 -12.29 -5.04
N GLN A 73 -0.97 -11.72 -5.23
CA GLN A 73 -2.24 -12.42 -5.07
C GLN A 73 -2.44 -13.49 -6.13
N LYS A 74 -2.06 -13.21 -7.39
CA LYS A 74 -2.12 -14.23 -8.46
C LYS A 74 -1.28 -15.46 -8.15
N ASN A 75 -0.10 -15.25 -7.57
CA ASN A 75 0.84 -16.31 -7.22
C ASN A 75 0.58 -16.91 -5.82
N ASN A 76 -0.36 -16.35 -5.05
CA ASN A 76 -0.64 -16.71 -3.66
C ASN A 76 0.61 -16.64 -2.75
N ASN A 77 1.53 -15.71 -3.00
CA ASN A 77 2.80 -15.58 -2.27
C ASN A 77 2.86 -14.31 -1.41
N CYS A 78 1.71 -13.86 -0.89
CA CYS A 78 1.60 -12.62 -0.14
C CYS A 78 2.03 -12.70 1.32
N HIS A 79 3.07 -11.92 1.63
CA HIS A 79 3.41 -11.54 2.99
C HIS A 79 2.51 -10.38 3.40
N THR A 80 1.53 -10.67 4.26
CA THR A 80 0.79 -9.61 4.96
C THR A 80 1.77 -8.78 5.76
N ILE A 81 1.97 -7.52 5.36
CA ILE A 81 2.59 -6.53 6.23
C ILE A 81 1.55 -6.23 7.31
N THR A 82 1.50 -7.09 8.33
CA THR A 82 0.83 -6.75 9.57
C THR A 82 1.50 -5.49 10.09
N ALA A 83 0.72 -4.42 10.26
CA ALA A 83 1.16 -3.17 10.86
C ALA A 83 1.57 -3.42 12.33
N SER A 84 2.74 -4.00 12.53
CA SER A 84 3.42 -4.03 13.82
C SER A 84 4.25 -2.76 13.91
N PRO A 85 4.11 -1.93 14.96
CA PRO A 85 4.96 -0.77 15.16
C PRO A 85 6.33 -1.24 15.63
N GLN A 86 7.16 -1.74 14.72
CA GLN A 86 8.56 -2.03 15.01
C GLN A 86 9.41 -0.87 14.52
N HIS A 87 9.82 -0.05 15.47
CA HIS A 87 10.95 0.86 15.34
C HIS A 87 12.09 0.17 14.59
N VAL A 88 12.47 0.72 13.44
CA VAL A 88 13.70 0.34 12.72
C VAL A 88 14.89 0.75 13.57
N HIS A 89 15.39 -0.17 14.39
CA HIS A 89 16.74 -0.03 14.92
C HIS A 89 17.70 -0.45 13.82
N ARG A 90 18.44 0.54 13.30
CA ARG A 90 19.57 0.34 12.40
C ARG A 90 20.62 -0.50 13.14
N THR A 91 20.96 -1.66 12.59
CA THR A 91 22.16 -2.42 12.96
C THR A 91 22.98 -2.64 11.72
N THR A 92 23.98 -1.77 11.55
CA THR A 92 25.19 -2.07 10.78
C THR A 92 25.81 -3.34 11.35
N THR A 93 26.20 -4.32 10.51
CA THR A 93 27.53 -4.97 10.51
C THR A 93 27.53 -6.30 9.72
N SER A 94 28.39 -6.28 8.68
CA SER A 94 29.19 -7.37 8.08
C SER A 94 28.57 -8.65 7.52
N ALA A 95 28.85 -8.90 6.24
CA ALA A 95 29.22 -10.22 5.72
C ALA A 95 30.18 -10.05 4.51
N PRO A 96 31.03 -11.06 4.19
CA PRO A 96 32.43 -10.87 3.79
C PRO A 96 32.70 -10.87 2.27
N ALA A 97 33.97 -10.61 1.96
CA ALA A 97 34.61 -10.44 0.65
C ALA A 97 34.24 -11.47 -0.45
N VAL A 98 34.09 -10.95 -1.67
CA VAL A 98 34.28 -11.70 -2.92
C VAL A 98 35.25 -10.93 -3.81
N ASP A 99 36.31 -11.64 -4.18
CA ASP A 99 37.45 -11.36 -5.03
C ASP A 99 37.06 -10.70 -6.37
N GLN A 100 37.71 -9.60 -6.74
CA GLN A 100 37.64 -8.99 -8.07
C GLN A 100 39.03 -9.11 -8.74
N VAL A 101 39.07 -9.81 -9.87
CA VAL A 101 40.10 -9.67 -10.91
C VAL A 101 39.85 -8.40 -11.71
#